data_AF-A0A194VHH8-F1
#
_entry.id   AF-A0A194VHH8-F1
#
_cell.length_a   1.000
_cell.length_b   1.000
_cell.length_c   1.000
_cell.angle_alpha   90.00
_cell.angle_beta   90.00
_cell.angle_gamma   90.00
#
_symmetry.space_group_name_H-M   'P 1'
#
loop_
_entity.id
_entity.type
_entity.pdbx_description
1 polymer ?
#
loop_
_entity_poly.entity_id
_entity_poly.type
_entity_poly.pdbx_seq_one_letter_code
_entity_poly.pdbx_strand_id
1 'polypeptide(L)'
;MSLNDLDNQISTAYLGRLVDHTLAKLDQVMRDREEETPEAEFNYEPPPHSYKFECKQVSAWFQVEEIDTLRKTIQNITYWTAEARTLFQVLLERISSGLASCWQAMAEFLHHAAGQFEMDGTDEVVQTMNKLADEALARVEAFMEKIWAPENARTPNQWQEVIRFLHRIASASGLNSEDIRGIRQAIMDEQYWKSITAITAITAITAITAITAITAIIGAESATTKHQSTEGSPIRSRNQSSRRDAATNQHVFGCRSASDQALHCLEGY
;
A
#
# COMPACT_ATOMS: atom_id res chain seq x y z
N MET A 1 -43.81 -57.56 51.29
CA MET A 1 -43.11 -57.06 50.08
C MET A 1 -43.87 -57.59 48.89
N SER A 2 -44.48 -56.72 48.08
CA SER A 2 -45.27 -57.18 46.93
C SER A 2 -44.33 -57.64 45.81
N LEU A 3 -44.76 -58.58 44.97
CA LEU A 3 -44.00 -59.02 43.79
C LEU A 3 -43.56 -57.84 42.92
N ASN A 4 -44.37 -56.78 42.87
CA ASN A 4 -44.07 -55.54 42.14
C ASN A 4 -42.90 -54.73 42.74
N ASP A 5 -42.70 -54.80 44.06
CA ASP A 5 -41.58 -54.10 44.73
C ASP A 5 -40.24 -54.80 44.45
N LEU A 6 -40.25 -56.13 44.34
CA LEU A 6 -39.06 -56.92 44.02
C LEU A 6 -38.66 -56.74 42.54
N ASP A 7 -39.64 -56.71 41.63
CA ASP A 7 -39.40 -56.49 40.21
C ASP A 7 -38.85 -55.08 39.93
N ASN A 8 -39.37 -54.05 40.63
CA ASN A 8 -38.84 -52.70 40.56
C ASN A 8 -37.41 -52.59 41.13
N GLN A 9 -37.09 -53.28 42.23
CA GLN A 9 -35.73 -53.26 42.79
C GLN A 9 -34.72 -53.96 41.87
N ILE A 10 -35.08 -55.11 41.29
CA ILE A 10 -34.21 -55.84 40.36
C ILE A 10 -33.98 -55.01 39.09
N SER A 11 -35.04 -54.39 38.56
CA SER A 11 -34.96 -53.55 37.35
C SER A 11 -34.12 -52.29 37.58
N THR A 12 -34.27 -51.63 38.74
CA THR A 12 -33.46 -50.44 39.10
C THR A 12 -31.99 -50.79 39.30
N ALA A 13 -31.69 -51.91 39.96
CA ALA A 13 -30.30 -52.35 40.18
C ALA A 13 -29.63 -52.87 38.90
N TYR A 14 -30.40 -53.39 37.95
CA TYR A 14 -29.90 -53.79 36.64
C TYR A 14 -29.61 -52.56 35.76
N LEU A 15 -30.52 -51.59 35.74
CA LEU A 15 -30.34 -50.33 35.01
C LEU A 15 -29.16 -49.51 35.55
N GLY A 16 -28.98 -49.44 36.87
CA GLY A 16 -27.81 -48.78 37.47
C GLY A 16 -26.48 -49.38 36.99
N ARG A 17 -26.35 -50.72 37.04
CA ARG A 17 -25.15 -51.41 36.57
C ARG A 17 -24.90 -51.25 35.07
N LEU A 18 -25.96 -51.20 34.27
CA LEU A 18 -25.86 -50.95 32.83
C LEU A 18 -25.35 -49.54 32.56
N VAL A 19 -25.87 -48.53 33.26
CA VAL A 19 -25.41 -47.13 33.14
C VAL A 19 -23.95 -47.00 33.55
N ASP A 20 -23.55 -47.54 34.70
CA ASP A 20 -22.17 -47.48 35.18
C ASP A 20 -21.19 -48.14 34.19
N HIS A 21 -21.55 -49.29 33.63
CA HIS A 21 -20.75 -49.97 32.61
C HIS A 21 -20.64 -49.19 31.31
N THR A 22 -21.71 -48.50 30.91
CA THR A 22 -21.72 -47.69 29.68
C THR A 22 -20.88 -46.43 29.85
N LEU A 23 -20.95 -45.79 31.03
CA LEU A 23 -20.11 -44.65 31.38
C LEU A 23 -18.63 -45.05 31.44
N ALA A 24 -18.30 -46.18 32.07
CA ALA A 24 -16.93 -46.68 32.12
C ALA A 24 -16.35 -46.97 30.73
N LYS A 25 -17.17 -47.51 29.80
CA LYS A 25 -16.76 -47.71 28.41
C LYS A 25 -16.59 -46.40 27.65
N LEU A 26 -17.45 -45.41 27.89
CA LEU A 26 -17.34 -44.10 27.26
C LEU A 26 -16.05 -43.38 27.71
N ASP A 27 -15.76 -43.40 29.01
CA ASP A 27 -14.52 -42.86 29.57
C ASP A 27 -13.28 -43.54 28.98
N GLN A 28 -13.33 -44.86 28.79
CA GLN A 28 -12.23 -45.57 28.16
C GLN A 28 -12.02 -45.15 26.70
N VAL A 29 -13.09 -45.06 25.91
CA VAL A 29 -13.01 -44.61 24.51
C VAL A 29 -12.54 -43.16 24.40
N MET A 30 -12.91 -42.29 25.36
CA MET A 30 -12.40 -40.93 25.40
C MET A 30 -10.89 -40.89 25.66
N ARG A 31 -10.41 -41.66 26.65
CA ARG A 31 -8.96 -41.78 26.91
C ARG A 31 -8.19 -42.36 25.73
N ASP A 32 -8.70 -43.44 25.14
CA ASP A 32 -8.05 -44.08 23.98
C ASP A 32 -7.95 -43.10 22.80
N ARG A 33 -8.96 -42.25 22.58
CA ARG A 33 -8.91 -41.18 21.56
C ARG A 33 -7.94 -40.06 21.89
N GLU A 34 -7.87 -39.63 23.15
CA GLU A 34 -6.88 -38.64 23.59
C GLU A 34 -5.44 -39.17 23.42
N GLU A 35 -5.21 -40.47 23.59
CA GLU A 35 -3.91 -41.11 23.35
C GLU A 35 -3.61 -41.31 21.85
N GLU A 36 -4.60 -41.68 21.02
CA GLU A 36 -4.41 -41.91 19.57
C GLU A 36 -4.28 -40.61 18.76
N THR A 37 -4.79 -39.49 19.27
CA THR A 37 -4.66 -38.17 18.65
C THR A 37 -3.91 -37.23 19.59
N PRO A 38 -2.57 -37.33 19.69
CA PRO A 38 -1.79 -36.32 20.40
C PRO A 38 -2.13 -34.94 19.82
N GLU A 39 -2.30 -33.95 20.71
CA GLU A 39 -2.47 -32.56 20.27
C GLU A 39 -1.36 -32.24 19.28
N ALA A 40 -1.73 -31.74 18.10
CA ALA A 40 -0.75 -31.41 17.09
C ALA A 40 0.21 -30.38 17.69
N GLU A 41 1.45 -30.79 17.96
CA GLU A 41 2.55 -29.91 18.31
C GLU A 41 2.90 -29.11 17.05
N PHE A 42 2.11 -28.08 16.78
CA PHE A 42 2.48 -27.06 15.84
C PHE A 42 3.63 -26.29 16.48
N ASN A 43 4.85 -26.59 16.05
CA ASN A 43 5.99 -25.70 16.23
C ASN A 43 5.70 -24.40 15.48
N TYR A 44 4.89 -23.54 16.10
CA TYR A 44 4.62 -22.19 15.64
C TYR A 44 5.86 -21.35 15.94
N GLU A 45 6.90 -21.48 15.12
CA GLU A 45 7.77 -20.34 14.93
C GLU A 45 6.90 -19.21 14.38
N PRO A 46 6.79 -18.08 15.10
CA PRO A 46 6.05 -16.94 14.60
C PRO A 46 6.62 -16.58 13.23
N PRO A 47 5.80 -16.43 12.17
CA PRO A 47 6.32 -16.04 10.88
C PRO A 47 7.11 -14.74 11.03
N PRO A 48 8.24 -14.58 10.32
CA PRO A 48 9.08 -13.41 10.44
C PRO A 48 8.24 -12.15 10.21
N HIS A 49 8.31 -11.23 11.16
CA HIS A 49 7.54 -9.99 11.13
C HIS A 49 7.88 -9.18 9.86
N SER A 50 6.86 -8.75 9.13
CA SER A 50 7.01 -8.04 7.86
C SER A 50 6.29 -6.69 7.91
N TYR A 51 7.05 -5.62 8.09
CA TYR A 51 6.51 -4.24 8.07
C TYR A 51 5.76 -3.92 6.77
N LYS A 52 6.18 -4.51 5.65
CA LYS A 52 5.49 -4.37 4.37
C LYS A 52 4.09 -4.98 4.41
N PHE A 53 3.94 -6.15 5.01
CA PHE A 53 2.64 -6.80 5.18
C PHE A 53 1.75 -6.00 6.13
N GLU A 54 2.28 -5.50 7.25
CA GLU A 54 1.53 -4.64 8.17
C GLU A 54 1.09 -3.34 7.50
N CYS A 55 2.00 -2.67 6.78
CA CYS A 55 1.66 -1.51 5.96
C CYS A 55 0.52 -1.82 5.00
N LYS A 56 0.54 -2.98 4.34
CA LYS A 56 -0.53 -3.38 3.41
C LYS A 56 -1.87 -3.57 4.14
N GLN A 57 -1.87 -4.20 5.32
CA GLN A 57 -3.08 -4.36 6.11
C GLN A 57 -3.63 -3.01 6.59
N VAL A 58 -2.77 -2.14 7.12
CA VAL A 58 -3.18 -0.84 7.66
C VAL A 58 -3.59 0.11 6.54
N SER A 59 -2.86 0.16 5.42
CA SER A 59 -3.20 1.01 4.28
C SER A 59 -4.54 0.66 3.63
N ALA A 60 -5.05 -0.57 3.79
CA ALA A 60 -6.38 -0.94 3.31
C ALA A 60 -7.51 -0.15 4.00
N TRP A 61 -7.22 0.52 5.12
CA TRP A 61 -8.19 1.28 5.91
C TRP A 61 -8.21 2.77 5.55
N PHE A 62 -7.26 3.22 4.72
CA PHE A 62 -7.11 4.61 4.33
C PHE A 62 -7.36 4.77 2.82
N GLN A 63 -7.90 5.92 2.44
CA GLN A 63 -7.92 6.32 1.03
C GLN A 63 -6.50 6.67 0.57
N VAL A 64 -6.26 6.57 -0.73
CA VAL A 64 -4.93 6.79 -1.33
C VAL A 64 -4.44 8.22 -1.02
N GLU A 65 -5.33 9.19 -1.10
CA GLU A 65 -5.03 10.61 -0.84
C GLU A 65 -4.70 10.88 0.63
N GLU A 66 -5.32 10.12 1.55
CA GLU A 66 -5.02 10.20 2.98
C GLU A 66 -3.62 9.65 3.26
N ILE A 67 -3.27 8.51 2.67
CA ILE A 67 -1.92 7.92 2.77
C ILE A 67 -0.89 8.91 2.25
N ASP A 68 -1.11 9.51 1.07
CA ASP A 68 -0.20 10.48 0.51
C ASP A 68 -0.08 11.76 1.36
N THR A 69 -1.15 12.15 2.06
CA THR A 69 -1.10 13.26 3.03
C THR A 69 -0.27 12.89 4.26
N LEU A 70 -0.48 11.70 4.82
CA LEU A 70 0.30 11.19 5.95
C LEU A 70 1.78 11.08 5.61
N ARG A 71 2.11 10.60 4.40
CA ARG A 71 3.49 10.44 3.97
C ARG A 71 4.28 11.74 3.90
N LYS A 72 3.64 12.86 3.56
CA LYS A 72 4.28 14.19 3.61
C LYS A 72 4.82 14.55 4.99
N THR A 73 4.29 13.93 6.05
CA THR A 73 4.75 14.17 7.43
C THR A 73 6.01 13.37 7.79
N ILE A 74 6.41 12.39 6.99
CA ILE A 74 7.59 11.55 7.26
C ILE A 74 8.86 12.41 7.19
N GLN A 75 9.60 12.44 8.30
CA GLN A 75 10.89 13.13 8.42
C GLN A 75 12.10 12.21 8.21
N ASN A 76 11.86 10.92 7.98
CA ASN A 76 12.94 9.95 7.75
C ASN A 76 13.58 10.18 6.37
N ILE A 77 14.88 10.47 6.35
CA ILE A 77 15.63 10.68 5.09
C ILE A 77 15.74 9.37 4.30
N THR A 78 15.99 8.24 4.95
CA THR A 78 16.11 6.92 4.31
C THR A 78 14.84 6.55 3.55
N TYR A 79 13.68 6.92 4.09
CA TYR A 79 12.39 6.75 3.42
C TYR A 79 12.36 7.46 2.06
N TRP A 80 12.66 8.76 2.05
CA TRP A 80 12.59 9.55 0.82
C TRP A 80 13.69 9.18 -0.19
N THR A 81 14.89 8.84 0.30
CA THR A 81 15.98 8.37 -0.55
C THR A 81 15.64 7.04 -1.23
N ALA A 82 15.01 6.09 -0.51
CA ALA A 82 14.58 4.83 -1.07
C ALA A 82 13.54 5.04 -2.17
N GLU A 83 12.52 5.88 -1.92
CA GLU A 83 11.51 6.19 -2.93
C GLU A 83 12.11 6.88 -4.16
N ALA A 84 13.00 7.85 -3.97
CA ALA A 84 13.62 8.59 -5.06
C ALA A 84 14.47 7.66 -5.93
N ARG A 85 15.24 6.78 -5.30
CA ARG A 85 16.07 5.78 -5.99
C ARG A 85 15.21 4.84 -6.83
N THR A 86 14.14 4.28 -6.25
CA THR A 86 13.28 3.34 -6.98
C THR A 86 12.53 4.02 -8.12
N LEU A 87 11.95 5.21 -7.91
CA LEU A 87 11.30 5.98 -8.98
C LEU A 87 12.27 6.30 -10.10
N PHE A 88 13.48 6.75 -9.74
CA PHE A 88 14.49 7.06 -10.72
C PHE A 88 14.90 5.84 -11.54
N GLN A 89 15.15 4.69 -10.90
CA GLN A 89 15.53 3.47 -11.60
C GLN A 89 14.47 3.07 -12.64
N VAL A 90 13.19 3.12 -12.27
CA VAL A 90 12.09 2.82 -13.21
C VAL A 90 12.03 3.84 -14.35
N LEU A 91 12.29 5.12 -14.07
CA LEU A 91 12.37 6.14 -15.13
C LEU A 91 13.53 5.89 -16.07
N LEU A 92 14.70 5.54 -15.54
CA LEU A 92 15.88 5.23 -16.34
C LEU A 92 15.62 4.03 -17.25
N GLU A 93 15.06 2.95 -16.72
CA GLU A 93 14.69 1.74 -17.48
C GLU A 93 13.65 2.07 -18.57
N ARG A 94 12.69 2.95 -18.27
CA ARG A 94 11.66 3.34 -19.24
C ARG A 94 12.21 4.25 -20.34
N ILE A 95 13.08 5.21 -19.98
CA ILE A 95 13.74 6.09 -20.95
C ILE A 95 14.68 5.26 -21.84
N SER A 96 15.48 4.37 -21.27
CA SER A 96 16.40 3.52 -22.03
C SER A 96 15.64 2.56 -22.95
N SER A 97 14.56 1.94 -22.48
CA SER A 97 13.69 1.11 -23.32
C SER A 97 13.02 1.92 -24.44
N GLY A 98 12.54 3.13 -24.14
CA GLY A 98 11.98 4.04 -25.14
C GLY A 98 13.01 4.41 -26.21
N LEU A 99 14.21 4.81 -25.80
CA LEU A 99 15.32 5.12 -26.72
C LEU A 99 15.70 3.91 -27.57
N ALA A 100 15.80 2.71 -26.98
CA ALA A 100 16.09 1.48 -27.72
C ALA A 100 14.99 1.14 -28.75
N SER A 101 13.72 1.37 -28.42
CA SER A 101 12.62 1.15 -29.38
C SER A 101 12.62 2.16 -30.53
N CYS A 102 12.87 3.44 -30.25
CA CYS A 102 13.04 4.48 -31.26
C CYS A 102 14.24 4.18 -32.16
N TRP A 103 15.34 3.72 -31.55
CA TRP A 103 16.55 3.30 -32.24
C TRP A 103 16.27 2.17 -33.23
N GLN A 104 15.61 1.11 -32.77
CA GLN A 104 15.28 -0.03 -33.61
C GLN A 104 14.40 0.39 -34.80
N ALA A 105 13.37 1.21 -34.56
CA ALA A 105 12.50 1.72 -35.62
C ALA A 105 13.26 2.57 -36.65
N MET A 106 14.19 3.41 -36.19
CA MET A 106 15.04 4.23 -37.06
C MET A 106 15.99 3.36 -37.89
N ALA A 107 16.61 2.36 -37.28
CA ALA A 107 17.52 1.44 -37.95
C ALA A 107 16.79 0.62 -39.03
N GLU A 108 15.58 0.13 -38.74
CA GLU A 108 14.72 -0.56 -39.71
C GLU A 108 14.35 0.36 -40.88
N PHE A 109 14.00 1.63 -40.60
CA PHE A 109 13.71 2.63 -41.62
C PHE A 109 14.92 2.92 -42.52
N LEU A 110 16.10 3.14 -41.93
CA LEU A 110 17.33 3.40 -42.68
C LEU A 110 17.76 2.19 -43.52
N HIS A 111 17.63 0.97 -42.97
CA HIS A 111 17.92 -0.24 -43.73
C HIS A 111 16.97 -0.42 -44.91
N HIS A 112 15.68 -0.12 -44.73
CA HIS A 112 14.71 -0.13 -45.81
C HIS A 112 15.02 0.93 -46.88
N ALA A 113 15.38 2.14 -46.48
CA ALA A 113 15.75 3.22 -47.39
C ALA A 113 17.04 2.90 -48.18
N ALA A 114 18.06 2.35 -47.52
CA ALA A 114 19.32 1.97 -48.15
C ALA A 114 19.17 0.81 -49.14
N GLY A 115 18.24 -0.11 -48.90
CA GLY A 115 17.90 -1.15 -49.86
C GLY A 115 17.18 -0.62 -51.12
N GLN A 116 16.53 0.53 -51.03
CA GLN A 116 15.84 1.19 -52.15
C GLN A 116 16.70 2.22 -52.88
N PHE A 117 17.60 2.86 -52.16
CA PHE A 117 18.49 3.90 -52.66
C PHE A 117 19.89 3.51 -52.20
N GLU A 118 20.84 3.29 -53.12
CA GLU A 118 22.27 3.09 -52.80
C GLU A 118 22.82 4.32 -52.06
N MET A 119 22.50 4.44 -50.77
CA MET A 119 22.86 5.56 -49.93
C MET A 119 24.20 5.27 -49.28
N ASP A 120 25.23 5.89 -49.84
CA ASP A 120 26.52 6.03 -49.17
C ASP A 120 26.33 6.92 -47.92
N GLY A 121 26.72 6.43 -46.73
CA GLY A 121 26.67 7.20 -45.47
C GLY A 121 25.70 6.73 -44.36
N THR A 122 24.99 5.59 -44.52
CA THR A 122 24.13 5.07 -43.44
C THR A 122 24.89 4.75 -42.16
N ASP A 123 26.13 4.28 -42.29
CA ASP A 123 26.99 3.95 -41.15
C ASP A 123 27.35 5.19 -40.32
N GLU A 124 27.54 6.34 -40.97
CA GLU A 124 27.84 7.61 -40.28
C GLU A 124 26.63 8.12 -39.48
N VAL A 125 25.42 7.99 -40.02
CA VAL A 125 24.17 8.34 -39.32
C VAL A 125 23.99 7.45 -38.09
N VAL A 126 24.17 6.13 -38.25
CA VAL A 126 24.11 5.17 -37.14
C VAL A 126 25.17 5.49 -36.08
N GLN A 127 26.42 5.75 -36.46
CA GLN A 127 27.46 6.13 -35.50
C GLN A 127 27.14 7.43 -34.75
N THR A 128 26.63 8.45 -35.46
CA THR A 128 26.26 9.73 -34.85
C THR A 128 25.13 9.58 -33.84
N MET A 129 24.10 8.81 -34.18
CA MET A 129 22.98 8.59 -33.30
C MET A 129 23.36 7.75 -32.06
N ASN A 130 24.21 6.72 -32.22
CA ASN A 130 24.74 5.95 -31.08
C ASN A 130 25.51 6.86 -30.12
N LYS A 131 26.38 7.72 -30.66
CA LYS A 131 27.11 8.71 -29.87
C LYS A 131 26.18 9.64 -29.08
N LEU A 132 25.10 10.12 -29.71
CA LEU A 132 24.11 10.96 -29.03
C LEU A 132 23.37 10.23 -27.90
N ALA A 133 23.05 8.95 -28.10
CA ALA A 133 22.41 8.12 -27.08
C ALA A 133 23.35 7.90 -25.88
N ASP A 134 24.61 7.57 -26.12
CA ASP A 134 25.63 7.38 -25.09
C ASP A 134 25.87 8.69 -24.31
N GLU A 135 25.98 9.83 -25.00
CA GLU A 135 26.11 11.14 -24.37
C GLU A 135 24.89 11.50 -23.51
N ALA A 136 23.68 11.19 -23.96
CA ALA A 136 22.46 11.41 -23.20
C ALA A 136 22.43 10.55 -21.93
N LEU A 137 22.77 9.26 -22.04
CA LEU A 137 22.83 8.35 -20.90
C LEU A 137 23.89 8.81 -19.87
N ALA A 138 25.08 9.17 -20.34
CA ALA A 138 26.15 9.68 -19.49
C ALA A 138 25.76 10.96 -18.73
N ARG A 139 24.98 11.87 -19.36
CA ARG A 139 24.45 13.06 -18.67
C ARG A 139 23.46 12.71 -17.57
N VAL A 140 22.61 11.71 -17.82
CA VAL A 140 21.64 11.22 -16.83
C VAL A 140 22.37 10.58 -15.65
N GLU A 141 23.38 9.76 -15.90
CA GLU A 141 24.23 9.15 -14.85
C GLU A 141 25.02 10.20 -14.06
N ALA A 142 25.60 11.20 -14.73
CA ALA A 142 26.32 12.28 -14.04
C ALA A 142 25.38 13.12 -13.14
N PHE A 143 24.16 13.37 -13.61
CA PHE A 143 23.13 14.02 -12.81
C PHE A 143 22.77 13.19 -11.57
N MET A 144 22.75 11.86 -11.70
CA MET A 144 22.53 10.94 -10.59
C MET A 144 23.65 10.98 -9.57
N GLU A 145 24.89 10.84 -9.99
CA GLU A 145 26.02 10.95 -9.06
C GLU A 145 25.96 12.26 -8.28
N LYS A 146 25.61 13.37 -8.95
CA LYS A 146 25.42 14.66 -8.29
C LYS A 146 24.26 14.67 -7.27
N ILE A 147 23.09 14.11 -7.57
CA ILE A 147 21.97 14.12 -6.62
C ILE A 147 22.26 13.27 -5.38
N TRP A 148 22.94 12.13 -5.54
CA TRP A 148 23.22 11.17 -4.47
C TRP A 148 24.57 11.41 -3.76
N ALA A 149 25.37 12.37 -4.22
CA ALA A 149 26.65 12.69 -3.61
C ALA A 149 26.50 13.06 -2.12
N PRO A 150 27.37 12.54 -1.23
CA PRO A 150 27.26 12.74 0.21
C PRO A 150 27.39 14.23 0.62
N GLU A 151 28.14 15.03 -0.13
CA GLU A 151 28.25 16.48 0.02
C GLU A 151 26.93 17.22 -0.23
N ASN A 152 26.00 16.59 -0.94
CA ASN A 152 24.67 17.11 -1.21
C ASN A 152 23.64 16.51 -0.24
N ALA A 153 24.01 16.29 1.03
CA ALA A 153 23.11 15.82 2.06
C ALA A 153 21.80 16.65 2.07
N ARG A 154 20.69 16.01 1.72
CA ARG A 154 19.39 16.66 1.60
C ARG A 154 18.58 16.46 2.87
N THR A 155 17.91 17.54 3.28
CA THR A 155 16.82 17.50 4.26
C THR A 155 15.61 16.74 3.69
N PRO A 156 14.69 16.25 4.55
CA PRO A 156 13.47 15.60 4.08
C PRO A 156 12.67 16.44 3.07
N ASN A 157 12.54 17.75 3.32
CA ASN A 157 11.84 18.67 2.41
C ASN A 157 12.52 18.75 1.03
N GLN A 158 13.85 18.82 0.99
CA GLN A 158 14.59 18.80 -0.27
C GLN A 158 14.40 17.48 -1.04
N TRP A 159 14.32 16.34 -0.34
CA TRP A 159 13.99 15.08 -1.00
C TRP A 159 12.56 15.04 -1.53
N GLN A 160 11.58 15.62 -0.81
CA GLN A 160 10.22 15.73 -1.31
C GLN A 160 10.14 16.54 -2.60
N GLU A 161 10.95 17.60 -2.73
CA GLU A 161 11.08 18.36 -3.99
C GLU A 161 11.65 17.50 -5.12
N VAL A 162 12.67 16.68 -4.84
CA VAL A 162 13.23 15.72 -5.81
C VAL A 162 12.17 14.72 -6.25
N ILE A 163 11.43 14.12 -5.31
CA ILE A 163 10.34 13.18 -5.64
C ILE A 163 9.29 13.86 -6.51
N ARG A 164 8.90 15.10 -6.20
CA ARG A 164 7.92 15.84 -7.00
C ARG A 164 8.43 16.12 -8.41
N PHE A 165 9.72 16.43 -8.55
CA PHE A 165 10.37 16.56 -9.86
C PHE A 165 10.34 15.23 -10.62
N LEU A 166 10.72 14.11 -9.97
CA LEU A 166 10.68 12.79 -10.58
C LEU A 166 9.26 12.38 -11.01
N HIS A 167 8.24 12.70 -10.21
CA HIS A 167 6.85 12.46 -10.59
C HIS A 167 6.42 13.24 -11.83
N ARG A 168 6.90 14.48 -12.00
CA ARG A 168 6.63 15.27 -13.22
C ARG A 168 7.25 14.61 -14.45
N ILE A 169 8.49 14.16 -14.34
CA ILE A 169 9.16 13.40 -15.40
C ILE A 169 8.40 12.10 -15.68
N ALA A 170 8.03 11.35 -14.64
CA ALA A 170 7.26 10.12 -14.77
C ALA A 170 5.94 10.33 -15.52
N SER A 171 5.20 11.38 -15.15
CA SER A 171 3.95 11.74 -15.81
C SER A 171 4.17 12.11 -17.28
N ALA A 172 5.23 12.88 -17.58
CA ALA A 172 5.61 13.21 -18.96
C ALA A 172 5.99 11.96 -19.78
N SER A 173 6.60 10.97 -19.14
CA SER A 173 6.92 9.65 -19.73
C SER A 173 5.73 8.67 -19.77
N GLY A 174 4.53 9.14 -19.42
CA GLY A 174 3.29 8.36 -19.49
C GLY A 174 3.05 7.40 -18.33
N LEU A 175 3.78 7.53 -17.21
CA LEU A 175 3.45 6.83 -15.97
C LEU A 175 2.32 7.58 -15.26
N ASN A 176 1.25 6.88 -14.94
CA ASN A 176 0.13 7.44 -14.19
C ASN A 176 0.31 7.22 -12.67
N SER A 177 -0.64 7.73 -11.87
CA SER A 177 -0.60 7.59 -10.40
C SER A 177 -0.66 6.13 -9.91
N GLU A 178 -1.33 5.24 -10.67
CA GLU A 178 -1.41 3.82 -10.37
C GLU A 178 -0.05 3.14 -10.57
N ASP A 179 0.65 3.47 -11.65
CA ASP A 179 1.99 2.96 -11.91
C ASP A 179 2.96 3.38 -10.79
N ILE A 180 2.92 4.67 -10.41
CA ILE A 180 3.71 5.21 -9.30
C ILE A 180 3.41 4.47 -7.99
N ARG A 181 2.14 4.12 -7.75
CA ARG A 181 1.74 3.31 -6.60
C ARG A 181 2.33 1.91 -6.66
N GLY A 182 2.28 1.26 -7.82
CA GLY A 182 2.92 -0.04 -8.06
C GLY A 182 4.43 0.00 -7.79
N ILE A 183 5.12 1.04 -8.27
CA ILE A 183 6.56 1.24 -8.03
C ILE A 183 6.86 1.32 -6.53
N ARG A 184 6.07 2.09 -5.76
CA ARG A 184 6.23 2.20 -4.30
C ARG A 184 6.02 0.85 -3.61
N GLN A 185 5.04 0.07 -4.06
CA GLN A 185 4.79 -1.29 -3.54
C GLN A 185 5.93 -2.26 -3.87
N ALA A 186 6.73 -1.99 -4.91
CA ALA A 186 7.90 -2.79 -5.26
C ALA A 186 9.15 -2.46 -4.42
N ILE A 187 9.11 -1.44 -3.55
CA ILE A 187 10.22 -1.14 -2.63
C ILE A 187 10.37 -2.29 -1.62
N MET A 188 11.59 -2.79 -1.48
CA MET A 188 11.94 -3.90 -0.57
C MET A 188 12.65 -3.43 0.71
N ASP A 189 13.02 -2.16 0.78
CA ASP A 189 13.70 -1.59 1.94
C ASP A 189 12.80 -1.65 3.19
N GLU A 190 13.30 -2.27 4.26
CA GLU A 190 12.53 -2.45 5.49
C GLU A 190 12.32 -1.12 6.23
N GLN A 191 13.30 -0.21 6.21
CA GLN A 191 13.21 1.11 6.87
C GLN A 191 12.19 2.02 6.18
N TYR A 192 12.03 1.85 4.87
CA TYR A 192 10.95 2.48 4.11
C TYR A 192 9.57 2.11 4.68
N TRP A 193 9.30 0.81 4.82
CA TRP A 193 8.02 0.33 5.34
C TRP A 193 7.83 0.63 6.83
N LYS A 194 8.89 0.51 7.65
CA LYS A 194 8.87 0.92 9.07
C LYS A 194 8.37 2.35 9.25
N SER A 195 8.82 3.28 8.40
CA SER A 195 8.42 4.68 8.47
C SER A 195 6.93 4.88 8.19
N ILE A 196 6.36 4.14 7.23
CA ILE A 196 4.93 4.18 6.92
C ILE A 196 4.10 3.54 8.05
N THR A 197 4.51 2.37 8.57
CA THR A 197 3.82 1.71 9.68
C THR A 197 3.79 2.61 10.91
N ALA A 198 4.90 3.26 11.23
CA ALA A 198 4.99 4.14 12.39
C ALA A 198 3.99 5.31 12.31
N ILE A 199 3.91 6.02 11.18
CA ILE A 199 2.99 7.15 11.05
C ILE A 199 1.52 6.71 11.06
N THR A 200 1.20 5.59 10.39
CA THR A 200 -0.17 5.10 10.31
C THR A 200 -0.66 4.60 11.66
N ALA A 201 0.20 3.95 12.44
CA ALA A 201 -0.09 3.57 13.82
C ALA A 201 -0.36 4.80 14.71
N ILE A 202 0.46 5.84 14.61
CA ILE A 202 0.25 7.10 15.36
C ILE A 202 -1.10 7.73 15.00
N THR A 203 -1.45 7.78 13.71
CA THR A 203 -2.74 8.31 13.25
C THR A 203 -3.91 7.48 13.78
N ALA A 204 -3.83 6.15 13.74
CA ALA A 204 -4.87 5.26 14.26
C ALA A 204 -5.08 5.46 15.78
N ILE A 205 -3.98 5.53 16.55
CA ILE A 205 -4.05 5.79 18.01
C ILE A 205 -4.69 7.15 18.30
N THR A 206 -4.35 8.17 17.51
CA THR A 206 -4.91 9.52 17.65
C THR A 206 -6.42 9.51 17.39
N ALA A 207 -6.88 8.80 16.35
CA ALA A 207 -8.30 8.66 16.04
C ALA A 207 -9.08 7.94 17.16
N ILE A 208 -8.53 6.84 17.70
CA ILE A 208 -9.13 6.11 18.83
C ILE A 208 -9.25 7.03 20.06
N THR A 209 -8.21 7.81 20.34
CA THR A 209 -8.20 8.74 21.48
C THR A 209 -9.28 9.81 21.32
N ALA A 210 -9.44 10.37 20.12
CA ALA A 210 -10.48 11.35 19.82
C ALA A 210 -11.90 10.77 20.00
N ILE A 211 -12.14 9.54 19.52
CA ILE A 211 -13.43 8.85 19.69
C ILE A 211 -13.73 8.59 21.17
N THR A 212 -12.72 8.17 21.93
CA THR A 212 -12.84 7.92 23.38
C THR A 212 -13.21 9.20 24.12
N ALA A 213 -12.58 10.33 23.78
CA ALA A 213 -12.89 11.62 24.36
C ALA A 213 -14.33 12.06 24.06
N ILE A 214 -14.81 11.90 22.82
CA ILE A 214 -16.20 12.21 22.43
C ILE A 214 -17.19 11.33 23.19
N THR A 215 -16.90 10.04 23.30
CA THR A 215 -17.75 9.08 24.02
C THR A 215 -17.86 9.44 25.50
N ALA A 216 -16.76 9.88 26.13
CA ALA A 216 -16.77 10.35 27.50
C ALA A 216 -17.64 11.60 27.70
N ILE A 217 -17.62 12.54 26.74
CA ILE A 217 -18.47 13.74 26.77
C ILE A 217 -19.95 13.37 26.64
N ILE A 218 -20.32 12.54 25.67
CA ILE A 218 -21.71 12.09 25.46
C ILE A 218 -22.22 11.28 26.66
N GLY A 219 -21.37 10.41 27.21
CA GLY A 219 -21.68 9.64 28.42
C GLY A 219 -21.93 10.54 29.64
N ALA A 220 -21.15 11.62 29.79
CA ALA A 220 -21.34 12.60 30.85
C ALA A 220 -22.64 13.41 30.69
N GLU A 221 -23.00 13.83 29.47
CA GLU A 221 -24.25 14.54 29.18
C GLU A 221 -25.50 13.67 29.39
N SER A 222 -25.38 12.36 29.10
CA SER A 222 -26.46 11.38 29.32
C SER A 222 -26.71 11.10 30.82
N ALA A 223 -25.69 11.27 31.66
CA ALA A 223 -25.80 11.12 33.11
C ALA A 223 -26.44 12.35 33.78
N THR A 224 -26.22 13.55 33.24
CA THR A 224 -26.80 14.80 33.79
C THR A 224 -28.25 15.02 33.35
N THR A 225 -28.70 14.46 32.21
CA THR A 225 -30.10 14.56 31.75
C THR A 225 -31.09 13.69 32.51
N LYS A 226 -30.65 12.69 33.29
CA LYS A 226 -31.56 11.88 34.14
C LYS A 226 -32.04 12.60 35.41
N HIS A 227 -31.56 13.81 35.71
CA HIS A 227 -31.97 14.57 36.89
C HIS A 227 -32.93 15.75 36.64
N GLN A 228 -33.41 15.97 35.42
CA GLN A 228 -34.42 16.99 35.11
C GLN A 228 -35.58 16.40 34.32
N SER A 229 -36.42 15.65 35.02
CA SER A 229 -37.77 15.28 34.59
C SER A 229 -38.78 15.89 35.57
N THR A 230 -38.99 17.19 35.46
CA THR A 230 -40.28 17.84 35.74
C THR A 230 -40.37 19.14 34.94
N GLU A 231 -41.49 19.28 34.22
CA GLU A 231 -42.05 20.50 33.60
C GLU A 231 -41.56 20.93 32.20
N GLY A 232 -42.19 20.31 31.18
CA GLY A 232 -43.14 21.01 30.30
C GLY A 232 -42.65 22.10 29.35
N SER A 233 -42.54 21.78 28.05
CA SER A 233 -43.31 22.44 26.96
C SER A 233 -42.77 22.09 25.56
N PRO A 234 -43.62 22.09 24.51
CA PRO A 234 -43.27 21.60 23.18
C PRO A 234 -42.67 22.71 22.29
N ILE A 235 -41.48 22.49 21.74
CA ILE A 235 -40.88 23.39 20.74
C ILE A 235 -40.72 22.66 19.40
N ARG A 236 -41.71 22.92 18.56
CA ARG A 236 -41.73 23.12 17.09
C ARG A 236 -40.45 22.73 16.30
N SER A 237 -40.59 21.64 15.55
CA SER A 237 -39.73 21.22 14.43
C SER A 237 -39.71 22.26 13.30
N ARG A 238 -38.52 22.56 12.78
CA ARG A 238 -38.31 23.30 11.52
C ARG A 238 -37.30 22.56 10.65
N ASN A 239 -37.83 21.85 9.66
CA ASN A 239 -37.11 21.34 8.48
C ASN A 239 -36.37 22.46 7.75
N GLN A 240 -35.10 22.22 7.38
CA GLN A 240 -34.51 22.79 6.17
C GLN A 240 -33.57 21.80 5.48
N SER A 241 -33.98 21.45 4.27
CA SER A 241 -33.24 20.80 3.18
C SER A 241 -32.50 21.84 2.33
N SER A 242 -31.30 21.53 1.82
CA SER A 242 -30.85 21.93 0.46
C SER A 242 -29.49 21.30 0.13
N ARG A 243 -29.40 20.43 -0.89
CA ARG A 243 -28.85 20.66 -2.27
C ARG A 243 -27.30 20.69 -2.31
N ARG A 244 -26.65 19.66 -2.88
CA ARG A 244 -26.26 19.48 -4.32
C ARG A 244 -25.59 20.72 -4.91
N ASP A 245 -24.35 20.55 -5.39
CA ASP A 245 -24.01 20.82 -6.79
C ASP A 245 -22.75 20.08 -7.24
N ALA A 246 -22.80 19.63 -8.48
CA ALA A 246 -21.77 18.95 -9.24
C ALA A 246 -21.07 19.94 -10.16
N ALA A 247 -19.78 19.72 -10.45
CA ALA A 247 -19.11 20.35 -11.58
C ALA A 247 -18.19 19.34 -12.28
N THR A 248 -18.63 18.95 -13.47
CA THR A 248 -17.91 18.24 -14.52
C THR A 248 -17.18 19.25 -15.41
N ASN A 249 -15.97 18.94 -15.88
CA ASN A 249 -15.37 19.28 -17.20
C ASN A 249 -13.86 19.52 -17.10
N GLN A 250 -13.04 19.29 -18.12
CA GLN A 250 -13.06 18.43 -19.31
C GLN A 250 -11.61 18.49 -19.81
N HIS A 251 -11.11 17.37 -20.33
CA HIS A 251 -9.80 17.23 -20.96
C HIS A 251 -9.64 18.14 -22.19
N VAL A 252 -8.44 18.71 -22.36
CA VAL A 252 -7.82 18.88 -23.69
C VAL A 252 -6.33 18.54 -23.54
N PHE A 253 -5.93 17.35 -24.01
CA PHE A 253 -4.53 16.96 -24.14
C PHE A 253 -4.10 17.18 -25.60
N GLY A 254 -3.15 18.09 -25.82
CA GLY A 254 -2.41 18.17 -27.06
C GLY A 254 -1.16 17.30 -26.96
N CYS A 255 -1.03 16.33 -27.86
CA CYS A 255 0.19 15.54 -28.02
C CYS A 255 1.35 16.43 -28.50
N ARG A 256 2.21 16.85 -27.58
CA ARG A 256 3.60 17.19 -27.88
C ARG A 256 4.46 15.99 -27.45
N SER A 257 5.47 15.65 -28.25
CA SER A 257 6.42 14.56 -28.01
C SER A 257 7.01 14.66 -26.60
N ALA A 258 6.83 13.60 -25.80
CA ALA A 258 7.33 13.50 -24.42
C ALA A 258 8.86 13.73 -24.31
N SER A 259 9.60 13.47 -25.38
CA SER A 259 11.06 13.64 -25.44
C SER A 259 11.49 15.11 -25.40
N ASP A 260 10.76 16.04 -26.03
CA ASP A 260 11.16 17.45 -26.09
C ASP A 260 10.88 18.21 -24.78
N GLN A 261 9.88 17.76 -24.01
CA GLN A 261 9.58 18.34 -22.69
C GLN A 261 10.55 17.86 -21.60
N ALA A 262 11.07 16.63 -21.70
CA ALA A 262 12.01 16.11 -20.72
C ALA A 262 13.38 16.83 -20.77
N LEU A 263 13.86 17.16 -21.98
CA LEU A 263 15.14 17.87 -22.18
C LEU A 263 15.08 19.32 -21.66
N HIS A 264 13.99 20.06 -21.91
CA HIS A 264 13.86 21.43 -21.42
C HIS A 264 13.73 21.54 -19.89
N CYS A 265 13.27 20.49 -19.20
CA CYS A 265 13.21 20.50 -17.74
C CYS A 265 14.58 20.25 -17.07
N LEU A 266 15.57 19.70 -17.79
CA LEU A 266 16.91 19.45 -17.27
C LEU A 266 17.84 20.66 -17.40
N GLU A 267 17.58 21.59 -18.31
CA GLU A 267 18.41 22.80 -18.52
C GLU A 267 18.14 23.92 -17.50
N GLY A 268 17.14 23.75 -16.61
CA GLY A 268 16.74 24.76 -15.63
C GLY A 268 17.26 24.55 -14.19
N TYR A 269 18.13 23.56 -13.94
CA TYR A 269 18.61 23.19 -12.60
C TYR A 269 20.12 22.88 -12.53
#